data_AF-A0A3T0E858-F1
#
_entry.id   AF-A0A3T0E858-F1
#
_cell.length_a   1.000
_cell.length_b   1.000
_cell.length_c   1.000
_cell.angle_alpha   90.00
_cell.angle_beta   90.00
_cell.angle_gamma   90.00
#
_symmetry.space_group_name_H-M   'P 1'
#
loop_
_entity.id
_entity.type
_entity.pdbx_description
1 polymer ?
#
loop_
_entity_poly.entity_id
_entity_poly.type
_entity_poly.pdbx_seq_one_letter_code
_entity_poly.pdbx_strand_id
1 'polypeptide(L)'
;MSEHRFDSIWDAIESTPGEAENMKLRSELMIALKAHIEAKGWTQTEAAKRMGVTQPRVSDLMRGKVQVFALDALVNAASAAGLSVKLDVRAVA
;
A
#
# COMPACT_ATOMS: atom_id res chain seq x y z
N MET A 1 -18.16 -15.77 -24.62
CA MET A 1 -17.39 -14.79 -23.81
C MET A 1 -16.08 -15.46 -23.48
N SER A 2 -14.95 -14.91 -23.89
CA SER A 2 -13.63 -15.43 -23.55
C SER A 2 -13.31 -15.07 -22.09
N GLU A 3 -13.00 -16.07 -21.27
CA GLU A 3 -12.48 -15.85 -19.92
C GLU A 3 -11.03 -15.41 -20.02
N HIS A 4 -10.76 -14.16 -19.63
CA HIS A 4 -9.40 -13.64 -19.49
C HIS A 4 -8.97 -13.79 -18.04
N ARG A 5 -7.94 -14.61 -17.78
CA ARG A 5 -7.34 -14.77 -16.46
C ARG A 5 -6.13 -13.86 -16.35
N PHE A 6 -6.10 -13.05 -15.30
CA PHE A 6 -5.00 -12.14 -14.98
C PHE A 6 -4.30 -12.60 -13.71
N ASP A 7 -3.00 -12.33 -13.59
CA ASP A 7 -2.21 -12.68 -12.40
C ASP A 7 -2.52 -11.75 -11.21
N SER A 8 -2.97 -10.53 -11.48
CA SER A 8 -3.47 -9.58 -10.49
C SER A 8 -4.75 -8.90 -10.97
N ILE A 9 -5.59 -8.47 -10.02
CA ILE A 9 -6.77 -7.64 -10.32
C ILE A 9 -6.35 -6.33 -11.00
N TRP A 10 -5.21 -5.75 -10.60
CA TRP A 10 -4.70 -4.52 -11.18
C TRP A 10 -4.34 -4.65 -12.67
N ASP A 11 -3.91 -5.84 -13.10
CA ASP A 11 -3.65 -6.11 -14.53
C ASP A 11 -4.95 -6.15 -15.35
N ALA A 12 -6.09 -6.39 -14.70
CA ALA A 12 -7.39 -6.44 -15.35
C ALA A 12 -8.10 -5.08 -15.40
N ILE A 13 -7.78 -4.15 -14.50
CA ILE A 13 -8.55 -2.91 -14.31
C ILE A 13 -7.77 -1.63 -14.60
N GLU A 14 -6.44 -1.66 -14.57
CA GLU A 14 -5.62 -0.48 -14.89
C GLU A 14 -5.38 -0.35 -16.40
N SER A 15 -5.20 0.88 -16.86
CA SER A 15 -5.10 1.18 -18.31
C SER A 15 -3.72 0.87 -18.88
N THR A 16 -2.68 0.87 -18.03
CA THR A 16 -1.31 0.61 -18.43
C THR A 16 -0.60 -0.36 -17.48
N PRO A 17 0.40 -1.13 -17.97
CA PRO A 17 1.20 -2.00 -17.10
C PRO A 17 1.89 -1.23 -15.96
N GLY A 18 2.30 0.02 -16.21
CA GLY A 18 2.93 0.87 -15.19
C GLY A 18 1.99 1.28 -14.06
N GLU A 19 0.73 1.60 -14.39
CA GLU A 19 -0.31 1.87 -13.39
C GLU A 19 -0.64 0.61 -12.58
N ALA A 20 -0.79 -0.54 -13.25
CA ALA A 20 -1.01 -1.83 -12.60
C ALA A 20 0.09 -2.15 -11.58
N GLU A 21 1.36 -2.01 -11.98
CA GLU A 21 2.50 -2.25 -11.11
C GLU A 21 2.53 -1.29 -9.92
N ASN A 22 2.20 -0.01 -10.14
CA ASN A 22 2.11 0.97 -9.07
C ASN A 22 1.03 0.59 -8.05
N MET A 23 -0.13 0.14 -8.53
CA MET A 23 -1.24 -0.27 -7.67
C MET A 23 -0.96 -1.56 -6.90
N LYS A 24 -0.24 -2.52 -7.49
CA LYS A 24 0.27 -3.70 -6.78
C LYS A 24 1.17 -3.31 -5.63
N LEU A 25 2.21 -2.53 -5.89
CA LEU A 25 3.17 -2.08 -4.86
C LEU A 25 2.51 -1.27 -3.75
N ARG A 26 1.62 -0.34 -4.10
CA ARG A 26 0.85 0.44 -3.10
C ARG A 26 -0.03 -0.46 -2.24
N SER A 27 -0.70 -1.43 -2.85
CA SER A 27 -1.56 -2.38 -2.13
C SER A 27 -0.76 -3.23 -1.14
N GLU A 28 0.38 -3.76 -1.57
CA GLU A 28 1.28 -4.55 -0.71
C GLU A 28 1.78 -3.75 0.49
N LEU A 29 2.27 -2.52 0.26
CA LEU A 29 2.73 -1.66 1.35
C LEU A 29 1.59 -1.28 2.30
N MET A 30 0.39 -0.99 1.78
CA MET A 30 -0.77 -0.66 2.61
C MET A 30 -1.19 -1.84 3.49
N ILE A 31 -1.17 -3.06 2.95
CA ILE A 31 -1.45 -4.29 3.70
C ILE A 31 -0.41 -4.48 4.81
N ALA A 32 0.88 -4.35 4.49
CA ALA A 32 1.96 -4.49 5.46
C ALA A 32 1.86 -3.46 6.60
N LEU A 33 1.57 -2.20 6.26
CA LEU A 33 1.34 -1.13 7.23
C LEU A 33 0.15 -1.41 8.13
N LYS A 34 -0.99 -1.81 7.55
CA LYS A 34 -2.19 -2.17 8.31
C LYS A 34 -1.90 -3.31 9.29
N ALA A 35 -1.29 -4.38 8.82
CA ALA A 35 -0.91 -5.52 9.65
C ALA A 35 0.05 -5.10 10.78
N HIS A 36 0.98 -4.20 10.51
CA HIS A 36 1.89 -3.68 11.53
C HIS A 36 1.18 -2.87 12.61
N ILE A 37 0.26 -1.97 12.22
CA ILE A 37 -0.55 -1.18 13.16
C ILE A 37 -1.36 -2.10 14.07
N GLU A 38 -2.00 -3.12 13.50
CA GLU A 38 -2.79 -4.11 14.22
C GLU A 38 -1.92 -4.95 15.17
N ALA A 39 -0.78 -5.45 14.70
CA ALA A 39 0.16 -6.25 15.50
C ALA A 39 0.76 -5.47 16.68
N LYS A 40 0.95 -4.16 16.51
CA LYS A 40 1.41 -3.28 17.59
C LYS A 40 0.29 -2.80 18.52
N GLY A 41 -0.97 -3.08 18.19
CA GLY A 41 -2.14 -2.65 18.96
C GLY A 41 -2.32 -1.13 18.97
N TRP A 42 -1.83 -0.42 17.95
CA TRP A 42 -1.94 1.04 17.91
C TRP A 42 -3.34 1.47 17.54
N THR A 43 -3.87 2.45 18.27
CA THR A 43 -5.00 3.26 17.80
C THR A 43 -4.60 4.07 16.56
N GLN A 44 -5.57 4.50 15.76
CA GLN A 44 -5.29 5.33 14.58
C GLN A 44 -4.57 6.65 14.94
N THR A 45 -4.87 7.23 16.09
CA THR A 45 -4.22 8.46 16.58
C THR A 45 -2.76 8.23 16.96
N GLU A 46 -2.46 7.11 17.60
CA GLU A 46 -1.09 6.74 17.95
C GLU A 46 -0.26 6.39 16.73
N ALA A 47 -0.85 5.64 15.80
CA ALA A 47 -0.26 5.33 14.51
C ALA A 47 0.05 6.63 13.74
N ALA A 48 -0.87 7.60 13.74
CA ALA A 48 -0.68 8.90 13.09
C ALA A 48 0.52 9.66 13.67
N LYS A 49 0.64 9.72 15.00
CA LYS A 49 1.79 10.34 15.68
C LYS A 49 3.12 9.67 15.31
N ARG A 50 3.15 8.33 15.28
CA ARG A 50 4.37 7.58 14.94
C ARG A 50 4.77 7.72 13.48
N MET A 51 3.80 7.71 12.58
CA MET A 51 4.02 7.84 11.14
C MET A 51 4.19 9.30 10.67
N GLY A 52 4.02 10.29 11.56
CA GLY A 52 4.15 11.71 11.21
C GLY A 52 3.04 12.21 10.26
N VAL A 53 1.85 11.60 10.31
CA VAL A 53 0.71 11.94 9.45
C VAL A 53 -0.52 12.31 10.29
N THR A 54 -1.59 12.77 9.63
CA THR A 54 -2.84 13.06 10.32
C THR A 54 -3.63 11.78 10.62
N GLN A 55 -4.49 11.81 11.66
CA GLN A 55 -5.35 10.67 11.98
C GLN A 55 -6.34 10.32 10.85
N PRO A 56 -6.98 11.28 10.14
CA PRO A 56 -7.77 10.96 8.95
C PRO A 56 -6.98 10.21 7.88
N ARG A 57 -5.69 10.54 7.71
CA ARG A 57 -4.81 9.83 6.76
C ARG A 57 -4.62 8.36 7.17
N VAL A 58 -4.37 8.08 8.44
CA VAL A 58 -4.33 6.68 8.94
C VAL A 58 -5.69 6.01 8.76
N SER A 59 -6.78 6.73 8.96
CA SER A 59 -8.13 6.23 8.73
C SER A 59 -8.37 5.79 7.29
N ASP A 60 -7.88 6.55 6.31
CA ASP A 60 -7.94 6.19 4.89
C ASP A 60 -7.08 4.95 4.58
N LEU A 61 -5.89 4.86 5.19
CA LEU A 61 -5.01 3.68 5.07
C LEU A 61 -5.71 2.43 5.62
N MET A 62 -6.26 2.48 6.83
CA MET A 62 -6.93 1.33 7.45
C MET A 62 -8.19 0.87 6.70
N ARG A 63 -8.85 1.80 5.99
CA ARG A 63 -9.98 1.51 5.09
C ARG A 63 -9.58 1.05 3.69
N GLY A 64 -8.28 0.91 3.40
CA GLY A 64 -7.82 0.41 2.11
C GLY A 64 -7.99 1.39 0.95
N LYS A 65 -8.04 2.71 1.20
CA LYS A 65 -8.19 3.72 0.14
C LYS A 65 -6.88 3.92 -0.64
N VAL A 66 -6.37 2.87 -1.26
CA VAL A 66 -5.08 2.83 -1.96
C VAL A 66 -4.94 3.93 -3.02
N GLN A 67 -6.05 4.32 -3.65
CA GLN A 67 -6.11 5.35 -4.69
C GLN A 67 -5.61 6.73 -4.23
N VAL A 68 -5.79 7.07 -2.95
CA VAL A 68 -5.42 8.40 -2.43
C VAL A 68 -4.00 8.44 -1.86
N PHE A 69 -3.25 7.34 -1.92
CA PHE A 69 -1.87 7.25 -1.47
C PHE A 69 -0.93 7.16 -2.65
N ALA A 70 0.07 8.05 -2.68
CA ALA A 70 1.22 7.87 -3.53
C ALA A 70 2.15 6.81 -2.93
N LEU A 71 2.94 6.15 -3.79
CA LEU A 71 3.82 5.05 -3.38
C LEU A 71 4.89 5.52 -2.38
N ASP A 72 5.51 6.66 -2.64
CA ASP A 72 6.50 7.32 -1.77
C ASP A 72 5.93 7.63 -0.37
N ALA A 73 4.67 8.07 -0.30
CA ALA A 73 4.00 8.33 0.97
C ALA A 73 3.86 7.06 1.83
N LEU A 74 3.59 5.91 1.22
CA LEU A 74 3.53 4.62 1.91
C LEU A 74 4.92 4.15 2.36
N VAL A 75 5.95 4.34 1.54
CA VAL A 75 7.35 4.04 1.92
C VAL A 75 7.79 4.87 3.12
N ASN A 76 7.47 6.17 3.13
CA ASN A 76 7.77 7.07 4.24
C ASN A 76 7.02 6.66 5.52
N ALA A 77 5.73 6.32 5.40
CA ALA A 77 4.93 5.84 6.52
C ALA A 77 5.49 4.52 7.09
N ALA A 78 5.90 3.59 6.23
CA ALA A 78 6.53 2.32 6.66
C ALA A 78 7.83 2.58 7.43
N SER A 79 8.69 3.44 6.90
CA SER A 79 9.95 3.83 7.54
C SER A 79 9.70 4.47 8.92
N ALA A 80 8.74 5.39 9.01
CA ALA A 80 8.37 6.05 10.26
C ALA A 80 7.72 5.10 11.29
N ALA A 81 7.03 4.05 10.81
CA ALA A 81 6.53 2.97 11.66
C ALA A 81 7.62 1.99 12.13
N GLY A 82 8.87 2.15 11.69
CA GLY A 82 9.99 1.27 12.05
C GLY A 82 10.08 0.02 11.18
N LEU A 83 9.49 0.04 9.98
CA LEU A 83 9.63 -1.01 8.97
C LEU A 83 10.71 -0.64 7.95
N SER A 84 11.35 -1.65 7.37
CA SER A 84 12.22 -1.49 6.21
C SER A 84 11.51 -2.04 4.97
N VAL A 85 11.55 -1.28 3.87
CA VAL A 85 10.98 -1.69 2.59
C VAL A 85 12.10 -2.20 1.70
N LYS A 86 11.92 -3.41 1.15
CA LYS A 86 12.78 -3.99 0.11
C LYS A 86 11.98 -4.06 -1.19
N LEU A 87 12.51 -3.47 -2.25
CA LEU A 87 11.97 -3.60 -3.60
C LEU A 87 12.81 -4.61 -4.39
N ASP A 88 12.13 -5.50 -5.11
CA ASP A 88 12.75 -6.46 -6.03
C ASP A 88 12.27 -6.12 -7.45
N VAL A 89 13.21 -5.97 -8.38
CA VAL A 89 12.92 -5.63 -9.78
C VAL A 89 13.30 -6.81 -10.65
N ARG A 90 12.34 -7.28 -11.45
CA ARG A 90 12.49 -8.45 -12.31
C ARG A 90 12.19 -8.07 -13.75
N ALA A 91 12.80 -8.79 -14.69
CA ALA A 91 12.43 -8.68 -16.09
C ALA A 91 10.99 -9.18 -16.28
N VAL A 92 10.19 -8.42 -17.04
CA VAL A 92 8.87 -8.87 -17.48
C VAL A 92 9.10 -9.85 -18.63
N ALA A 93 8.60 -11.08 -18.50
CA ALA A 93 8.68 -12.12 -19.51
C ALA A 93 7.55 -11.99 -20.55
#